data_AF-A0A6I3CQC8-F1
#
_entry.id   AF-A0A6I3CQC8-F1
#
_cell.length_a   1.000
_cell.length_b   1.000
_cell.length_c   1.000
_cell.angle_alpha   90.00
_cell.angle_beta   90.00
_cell.angle_gamma   90.00
#
_symmetry.space_group_name_H-M   'P 1'
#
loop_
_entity.id
_entity.type
_entity.pdbx_description
1 polymer ?
#
loop_
_entity_poly.entity_id
_entity_poly.type
_entity_poly.pdbx_seq_one_letter_code
_entity_poly.pdbx_strand_id
1 'polypeptide(L)'
;MRSIQLLASIGGVDIASVDIAGHTFTKSQVEIAFYTIVGLIALILLALVLRAAVNLGQKIRQGGGKKNAEPEVPQYEEIFEIETEIFETNPYKNDPDTYFEQSVLRTVTLTLIIGLREYLAKMAENASDQHKAMAAIAKHLETLGATPIAFTQWNQSPIQGIAARIILNGKSRTALFGPSLAMSKASAKFPDEIASAVEAAHGAGHSVFVLAIDGLAYAVFSVSHRLQLIGSGDRI
;
A
#
# COMPACT_ATOMS: atom_id res chain seq x y z
N MET A 1 44.58 -68.93 63.76
CA MET A 1 43.15 -68.89 64.18
C MET A 1 42.59 -67.51 63.85
N ARG A 2 41.62 -67.46 62.92
CA ARG A 2 40.70 -66.36 62.55
C ARG A 2 41.26 -64.98 62.14
N SER A 3 41.38 -64.79 60.81
CA SER A 3 41.33 -63.49 60.15
C SER A 3 39.88 -63.00 60.06
N ILE A 4 39.63 -61.75 60.43
CA ILE A 4 38.36 -61.05 60.22
C ILE A 4 38.46 -60.33 58.88
N GLN A 5 37.71 -60.79 57.88
CA GLN A 5 37.50 -60.04 56.64
C GLN A 5 36.33 -59.09 56.84
N LEU A 6 36.57 -57.78 56.70
CA LEU A 6 35.52 -56.78 56.63
C LEU A 6 35.15 -56.61 55.15
N LEU A 7 34.01 -57.22 54.76
CA LEU A 7 33.38 -57.05 53.45
C LEU A 7 32.65 -55.70 53.42
N ALA A 8 33.10 -54.79 52.57
CA ALA A 8 32.28 -53.67 52.10
C ALA A 8 31.90 -53.96 50.64
N SER A 9 30.71 -54.53 50.46
CA SER A 9 30.10 -54.81 49.16
C SER A 9 29.08 -53.73 48.86
N ILE A 10 29.31 -52.93 47.81
CA ILE A 10 28.24 -52.19 47.12
C ILE A 10 28.56 -52.19 45.61
N GLY A 11 27.72 -52.85 44.82
CA GLY A 11 27.62 -52.61 43.37
C GLY A 11 28.38 -53.51 42.40
N GLY A 12 29.04 -54.59 42.85
CA GLY A 12 29.42 -55.73 41.99
C GLY A 12 30.39 -55.47 40.82
N VAL A 13 31.04 -54.31 40.72
CA VAL A 13 32.06 -54.02 39.71
C VAL A 13 33.41 -53.88 40.38
N ASP A 14 34.19 -54.95 40.41
CA ASP A 14 35.58 -54.93 40.87
C ASP A 14 36.49 -54.38 39.76
N ILE A 15 36.81 -53.08 39.84
CA ILE A 15 37.75 -52.47 38.91
C ILE A 15 39.17 -52.73 39.43
N ALA A 16 39.85 -53.70 38.82
CA ALA A 16 41.29 -53.92 39.02
C ALA A 16 42.09 -52.76 38.37
N SER A 17 43.36 -52.60 38.75
CA SER A 17 44.27 -51.63 38.12
C SER A 17 44.26 -51.79 36.60
N VAL A 18 44.12 -50.68 35.87
CA VAL A 18 43.99 -50.68 34.41
C VAL A 18 45.32 -50.22 33.81
N ASP A 19 45.88 -51.00 32.89
CA ASP A 19 47.05 -50.60 32.08
C ASP A 19 46.57 -50.14 30.71
N ILE A 20 46.86 -48.90 30.36
CA ILE A 20 46.53 -48.31 29.06
C ILE A 20 47.83 -47.74 28.48
N ALA A 21 48.23 -48.25 27.32
CA ALA A 21 49.41 -47.79 26.59
C ALA A 21 50.73 -47.78 27.41
N GLY A 22 50.91 -48.74 28.32
CA GLY A 22 52.13 -48.90 29.13
C GLY A 22 52.15 -48.05 30.41
N HIS A 23 51.01 -47.45 30.78
CA HIS A 23 50.84 -46.73 32.03
C HIS A 23 49.83 -47.45 32.92
N THR A 24 50.29 -47.91 34.09
CA THR A 24 49.46 -48.57 35.10
C THR A 24 48.75 -47.55 35.97
N PHE A 25 47.43 -47.44 35.86
CA PHE A 25 46.61 -46.59 36.71
C PHE A 25 46.24 -47.32 37.99
N THR A 26 46.45 -46.67 39.14
CA THR A 26 46.08 -47.25 40.44
C THR A 26 44.56 -47.26 40.61
N LYS A 27 44.04 -48.18 41.42
CA LYS A 27 42.60 -48.34 41.66
C LYS A 27 41.91 -47.02 42.03
N SER A 28 42.55 -46.22 42.89
CA SER A 28 42.03 -44.91 43.31
C SER A 28 41.93 -43.91 42.15
N GLN A 29 42.87 -43.90 41.22
CA GLN A 29 42.83 -43.01 40.05
C GLN A 29 41.70 -43.39 39.09
N VAL A 30 41.43 -44.68 38.91
CA VAL A 30 40.36 -45.18 38.05
C VAL A 30 38.98 -44.88 38.66
N GLU A 31 38.83 -45.04 39.98
CA GLU A 31 37.60 -44.67 40.69
C GLU A 31 37.30 -43.17 40.58
N ILE A 32 38.31 -42.32 40.78
CA ILE A 32 38.15 -40.86 40.64
C ILE A 32 37.70 -40.51 39.22
N ALA A 33 38.38 -41.04 38.20
CA ALA A 33 38.04 -40.80 36.79
C ALA A 33 36.61 -41.26 36.44
N PHE A 34 36.19 -42.40 36.98
CA PHE A 34 34.83 -42.90 36.79
C PHE A 34 33.78 -41.95 37.38
N TYR A 35 33.98 -41.48 38.62
CA TYR A 35 33.05 -40.54 39.24
C TYR A 35 33.00 -39.18 38.53
N THR A 36 34.12 -38.67 38.00
CA THR A 36 34.10 -37.43 37.21
C THR A 36 33.31 -37.57 35.91
N ILE A 37 33.45 -38.70 35.21
CA ILE A 37 32.71 -38.96 33.98
C ILE A 37 31.22 -39.10 34.26
N VAL A 38 30.84 -39.88 35.28
CA VAL A 38 29.43 -40.05 35.67
C VAL A 38 28.82 -38.71 36.13
N GLY A 39 29.58 -37.92 36.89
CA GLY A 39 29.15 -36.57 37.32
C GLY A 39 28.93 -35.60 36.15
N LEU A 40 29.80 -35.62 35.14
CA LEU A 40 29.65 -34.82 33.92
C LEU A 40 28.40 -35.22 33.12
N ILE A 41 28.15 -36.52 32.98
CA ILE A 41 26.95 -37.03 32.28
C ILE A 41 25.68 -36.61 33.02
N ALA A 42 25.65 -36.71 34.35
CA ALA A 42 24.51 -36.29 35.16
C ALA A 42 24.21 -34.78 35.02
N LEU A 43 25.26 -33.94 34.98
CA LEU A 43 25.11 -32.49 34.75
C LEU A 43 24.52 -32.15 33.38
N ILE A 44 24.97 -32.85 32.33
CA ILE A 44 24.45 -32.66 30.97
C ILE A 44 22.97 -33.05 30.90
N LEU A 45 22.59 -34.18 31.51
CA LEU A 45 21.20 -34.63 31.56
C LEU A 45 20.31 -33.64 32.31
N LEU A 46 20.79 -33.09 33.43
CA LEU A 46 20.05 -32.07 34.18
C LEU A 46 19.83 -30.80 33.35
N ALA A 47 20.84 -30.33 32.61
CA ALA A 47 20.71 -29.17 31.74
C ALA A 47 19.70 -29.38 30.60
N LEU A 48 19.63 -30.59 30.04
CA LEU A 48 18.64 -30.95 29.02
C LEU A 48 17.22 -30.95 29.57
N VAL A 49 17.01 -31.49 30.77
CA VAL A 49 15.70 -31.49 31.44
C VAL A 49 15.25 -30.06 31.75
N LEU A 50 16.15 -29.20 32.25
CA LEU A 50 15.85 -27.80 32.51
C LEU A 50 15.47 -27.05 31.23
N ARG A 51 16.19 -27.26 30.12
CA ARG A 51 15.82 -26.69 28.82
C ARG A 51 14.45 -27.18 28.32
N ALA A 52 14.16 -28.48 28.48
CA ALA A 52 12.88 -29.04 28.09
C ALA A 52 11.73 -28.45 28.92
N ALA A 53 11.92 -28.27 30.23
CA ALA A 53 10.93 -27.65 31.11
C ALA A 53 10.69 -26.17 30.76
N VAL A 54 11.73 -25.41 30.44
CA VAL A 54 11.61 -24.00 29.99
C VAL A 54 10.85 -23.93 28.65
N ASN A 55 11.20 -24.78 27.68
CA ASN A 55 10.52 -24.83 26.38
C ASN A 55 9.05 -25.22 26.53
N LEU A 56 8.73 -26.16 27.42
CA LEU A 56 7.35 -26.58 27.70
C LEU A 56 6.57 -25.45 28.38
N GLY A 57 7.17 -24.73 29.34
CA GLY A 57 6.58 -23.56 29.98
C GLY A 57 6.32 -22.41 29.00
N GLN A 58 7.22 -22.19 28.03
CA GLN A 58 7.00 -21.22 26.95
C GLN A 58 5.88 -21.65 26.00
N LYS A 59 5.79 -22.94 25.66
CA LYS A 59 4.71 -23.48 24.81
C LYS A 59 3.34 -23.41 25.48
N ILE A 60 3.27 -23.65 26.79
CA ILE A 60 2.03 -23.49 27.58
C ILE A 60 1.65 -22.00 27.71
N ARG A 61 2.62 -21.09 27.89
CA ARG A 61 2.38 -19.64 27.86
C ARG A 61 1.89 -19.13 26.50
N GLN A 62 2.28 -19.77 25.39
CA GLN A 62 1.81 -19.40 24.05
C GLN A 62 0.55 -20.16 23.60
N GLY A 63 0.19 -21.29 24.21
CA GLY A 63 -0.92 -22.16 23.81
C GLY A 63 -2.25 -21.96 24.56
N GLY A 64 -2.33 -21.00 25.48
CA GLY A 64 -3.45 -20.85 26.42
C GLY A 64 -4.49 -19.77 26.09
N GLY A 65 -4.52 -19.23 24.88
CA GLY A 65 -5.49 -18.20 24.49
C GLY A 65 -6.20 -18.54 23.19
N LYS A 66 -7.38 -19.14 23.26
CA LYS A 66 -8.39 -18.95 22.21
C LYS A 66 -8.73 -17.45 22.22
N LYS A 67 -8.01 -16.65 21.45
CA LYS A 67 -8.50 -15.34 21.04
C LYS A 67 -9.77 -15.62 20.26
N ASN A 68 -10.92 -15.23 20.81
CA ASN A 68 -12.11 -15.05 19.97
C ASN A 68 -11.65 -14.16 18.82
N ALA A 69 -11.74 -14.65 17.59
CA ALA A 69 -11.44 -13.84 16.42
C ALA A 69 -12.33 -12.60 16.51
N GLU A 70 -11.70 -11.45 16.70
CA GLU A 70 -12.37 -10.17 16.53
C GLU A 70 -12.94 -10.20 15.10
N PRO A 71 -14.25 -9.95 14.91
CA PRO A 71 -14.84 -10.01 13.59
C PRO A 71 -14.05 -9.08 12.67
N GLU A 72 -13.49 -9.62 11.58
CA GLU A 72 -12.76 -8.83 10.60
C GLU A 72 -13.70 -7.73 10.10
N VAL A 73 -13.37 -6.47 10.42
CA VAL A 73 -14.17 -5.33 10.00
C VAL A 73 -14.19 -5.36 8.47
N PRO A 74 -15.37 -5.36 7.82
CA PRO A 74 -15.45 -5.33 6.36
C PRO A 74 -14.62 -4.15 5.85
N GLN A 75 -13.56 -4.43 5.10
CA GLN A 75 -12.72 -3.40 4.51
C GLN A 75 -13.39 -2.93 3.22
N TYR A 76 -13.57 -1.62 3.08
CA TYR A 76 -14.14 -1.04 1.87
C TYR A 76 -13.05 -0.30 1.09
N GLU A 77 -13.04 -0.48 -0.22
CA GLU A 77 -12.26 0.30 -1.17
C GLU A 77 -13.15 1.38 -1.77
N GLU A 78 -12.66 2.62 -1.78
CA GLU A 78 -13.29 3.71 -2.50
C GLU A 78 -12.96 3.60 -3.99
N ILE A 79 -13.99 3.57 -4.82
CA ILE A 79 -13.87 3.47 -6.27
C ILE A 79 -14.43 4.73 -6.89
N PHE A 80 -13.61 5.35 -7.74
CA PHE A 80 -13.95 6.48 -8.58
C PHE A 80 -13.96 6.01 -10.03
N GLU A 81 -15.12 6.06 -10.68
CA GLU A 81 -15.32 5.57 -12.05
C GLU A 81 -15.84 6.70 -12.95
N ILE A 82 -15.38 6.72 -14.20
CA ILE A 82 -15.79 7.76 -15.15
C ILE A 82 -17.02 7.27 -15.86
N GLU A 83 -18.12 8.00 -15.66
CA GLU A 83 -19.43 7.67 -16.20
C GLU A 83 -19.60 8.28 -17.58
N THR A 84 -19.14 9.53 -17.74
CA THR A 84 -19.30 10.28 -18.98
C THR A 84 -18.08 11.17 -19.23
N GLU A 85 -17.65 11.22 -20.49
CA GLU A 85 -16.62 12.12 -21.00
C GLU A 85 -17.14 12.71 -22.33
N ILE A 86 -17.29 14.04 -22.41
CA ILE A 86 -17.73 14.74 -23.62
C ILE A 86 -16.76 15.85 -23.95
N PHE A 87 -16.54 16.07 -25.25
CA PHE A 87 -15.68 17.12 -25.78
C PHE A 87 -16.41 17.97 -26.79
N GLU A 88 -16.28 19.29 -26.63
CA GLU A 88 -16.60 20.28 -27.65
C GLU A 88 -15.28 20.76 -28.27
N THR A 89 -14.98 20.26 -29.47
CA THR A 89 -13.72 20.57 -30.17
C THR A 89 -13.65 22.00 -30.69
N ASN A 90 -14.80 22.68 -30.84
CA ASN A 90 -14.89 24.05 -31.33
C ASN A 90 -16.04 24.81 -30.64
N PRO A 91 -15.84 25.24 -29.37
CA PRO A 91 -16.87 25.93 -28.59
C PRO A 91 -17.23 27.30 -29.19
N TYR A 92 -16.39 27.85 -30.07
CA TYR A 92 -16.64 29.11 -30.75
C TYR A 92 -16.43 28.96 -32.26
N LYS A 93 -17.41 28.32 -32.91
CA LYS A 93 -17.42 27.87 -34.33
C LYS A 93 -16.84 28.83 -35.38
N ASN A 94 -16.82 30.14 -35.11
CA ASN A 94 -16.35 31.17 -36.04
C ASN A 94 -14.88 31.54 -35.88
N ASP A 95 -14.14 30.94 -34.94
CA ASP A 95 -12.72 31.20 -34.70
C ASP A 95 -11.88 29.91 -34.79
N PRO A 96 -10.99 29.78 -35.80
CA PRO A 96 -10.12 28.62 -35.94
C PRO A 96 -9.13 28.47 -34.76
N ASP A 97 -8.83 29.53 -34.01
CA ASP A 97 -7.98 29.46 -32.82
C ASP A 97 -8.64 28.74 -31.64
N THR A 98 -9.93 28.44 -31.76
CA THR A 98 -10.72 27.70 -30.76
C THR A 98 -10.96 26.25 -31.16
N TYR A 99 -10.39 25.78 -32.27
CA TYR A 99 -10.43 24.37 -32.63
C TYR A 99 -9.28 23.59 -31.99
N PHE A 100 -9.62 22.56 -31.21
CA PHE A 100 -8.66 21.57 -30.70
C PHE A 100 -9.17 20.15 -30.90
N GLU A 101 -8.31 19.26 -31.35
CA GLU A 101 -8.63 17.82 -31.40
C GLU A 101 -8.86 17.26 -29.99
N GLN A 102 -9.70 16.24 -29.89
CA GLN A 102 -9.96 15.53 -28.64
C GLN A 102 -8.68 14.97 -28.00
N SER A 103 -7.73 14.51 -28.83
CA SER A 103 -6.40 14.04 -28.40
C SER A 103 -5.62 15.13 -27.63
N VAL A 104 -5.68 16.37 -28.10
CA VAL A 104 -5.07 17.55 -27.47
C VAL A 104 -5.80 17.87 -26.17
N LEU A 105 -7.13 17.88 -26.17
CA LEU A 105 -7.91 18.18 -24.96
C LEU A 105 -7.64 17.18 -23.83
N ARG A 106 -7.54 15.88 -24.15
CA ARG A 106 -7.12 14.83 -23.22
C ARG A 106 -5.72 15.08 -22.67
N THR A 107 -4.78 15.39 -23.55
CA THR A 107 -3.39 15.70 -23.20
C THR A 107 -3.31 16.88 -22.23
N VAL A 108 -4.08 17.94 -22.49
CA VAL A 108 -4.17 19.11 -21.60
C VAL A 108 -4.73 18.71 -20.25
N THR A 109 -5.89 18.06 -20.19
CA THR A 109 -6.49 17.60 -18.92
C THR A 109 -5.51 16.75 -18.12
N LEU A 110 -4.87 15.77 -18.75
CA LEU A 110 -3.88 14.91 -18.11
C LEU A 110 -2.69 15.72 -17.56
N THR A 111 -2.20 16.70 -18.33
CA THR A 111 -1.11 17.60 -17.91
C THR A 111 -1.45 18.35 -16.63
N LEU A 112 -2.66 18.91 -16.53
CA LEU A 112 -3.10 19.62 -15.34
C LEU A 112 -3.11 18.68 -14.12
N ILE A 113 -3.67 17.47 -14.28
CA ILE A 113 -3.80 16.50 -13.19
C ILE A 113 -2.45 15.89 -12.78
N ILE A 114 -1.49 15.74 -13.69
CA ILE A 114 -0.13 15.29 -13.33
C ILE A 114 0.56 16.32 -12.45
N GLY A 115 0.41 17.62 -12.75
CA GLY A 115 0.90 18.68 -11.86
C GLY A 115 0.28 18.59 -10.45
N LEU A 116 -1.01 18.24 -10.35
CA LEU A 116 -1.68 18.00 -9.06
C LEU A 116 -1.07 16.80 -8.32
N ARG A 117 -0.83 15.69 -9.02
CA ARG A 117 -0.18 14.50 -8.43
C ARG A 117 1.21 14.83 -7.87
N GLU A 118 2.00 15.59 -8.61
CA GLU A 118 3.31 16.06 -8.13
C GLU A 118 3.21 17.01 -6.92
N TYR A 119 2.24 17.91 -6.92
CA TYR A 119 2.00 18.83 -5.82
C TYR A 119 1.64 18.07 -4.53
N LEU A 120 0.67 17.16 -4.59
CA LEU A 120 0.23 16.37 -3.44
C LEU A 120 1.38 15.51 -2.88
N ALA A 121 2.18 14.91 -3.75
CA ALA A 121 3.35 14.14 -3.35
C ALA A 121 4.39 15.00 -2.61
N LYS A 122 4.56 16.27 -2.99
CA LYS A 122 5.52 17.20 -2.36
C LYS A 122 5.01 17.77 -1.03
N MET A 123 3.71 18.06 -0.94
CA MET A 123 3.12 18.70 0.25
C MET A 123 2.75 17.73 1.36
N ALA A 124 2.81 16.42 1.11
CA ALA A 124 2.35 15.37 2.04
C ALA A 124 0.90 15.60 2.52
N GLU A 125 0.07 16.21 1.68
CA GLU A 125 -1.34 16.44 1.95
C GLU A 125 -2.15 15.18 1.61
N ASN A 126 -3.16 14.89 2.44
CA ASN A 126 -4.11 13.83 2.14
C ASN A 126 -4.96 14.22 0.92
N ALA A 127 -5.08 13.30 -0.03
CA ALA A 127 -5.93 13.49 -1.20
C ALA A 127 -7.41 13.59 -0.78
N SER A 128 -8.08 14.70 -1.15
CA SER A 128 -9.53 14.84 -1.03
C SER A 128 -10.24 13.94 -2.05
N ASP A 129 -11.55 13.76 -1.90
CA ASP A 129 -12.35 13.01 -2.87
C ASP A 129 -12.29 13.64 -4.27
N GLN A 130 -12.18 14.96 -4.37
CA GLN A 130 -11.94 15.63 -5.65
C GLN A 130 -10.58 15.25 -6.24
N HIS A 131 -9.52 15.19 -5.42
CA HIS A 131 -8.20 14.75 -5.88
C HIS A 131 -8.22 13.29 -6.36
N LYS A 132 -8.92 12.40 -5.65
CA LYS A 132 -9.10 10.99 -6.04
C LYS A 132 -9.90 10.85 -7.32
N ALA A 133 -10.98 11.62 -7.48
CA ALA A 133 -11.77 11.66 -8.71
C ALA A 133 -10.94 12.16 -9.91
N MET A 134 -10.15 13.23 -9.73
CA MET A 134 -9.21 13.70 -10.76
C MET A 134 -8.15 12.65 -11.07
N ALA A 135 -7.63 11.91 -10.08
CA ALA A 135 -6.69 10.82 -10.30
C ALA A 135 -7.30 9.68 -11.15
N ALA A 136 -8.59 9.37 -10.96
CA ALA A 136 -9.31 8.41 -11.80
C ALA A 136 -9.43 8.89 -13.26
N ILE A 137 -9.74 10.17 -13.47
CA ILE A 137 -9.72 10.81 -14.80
C ILE A 137 -8.34 10.65 -15.45
N ALA A 138 -7.30 10.97 -14.71
CA ALA A 138 -5.93 10.81 -15.17
C ALA A 138 -5.61 9.38 -15.64
N LYS A 139 -5.96 8.37 -14.83
CA LYS A 139 -5.73 6.95 -15.14
C LYS A 139 -6.47 6.49 -16.40
N HIS A 140 -7.71 6.96 -16.59
CA HIS A 140 -8.47 6.71 -17.81
C HIS A 140 -7.82 7.33 -19.03
N LEU A 141 -7.41 8.61 -18.94
CA LEU A 141 -6.73 9.30 -20.04
C LEU A 141 -5.41 8.63 -20.42
N GLU A 142 -4.64 8.16 -19.44
CA GLU A 142 -3.43 7.35 -19.66
C GLU A 142 -3.74 6.03 -20.38
N THR A 143 -4.84 5.36 -20.02
CA THR A 143 -5.30 4.12 -20.68
C THR A 143 -5.68 4.36 -22.14
N LEU A 144 -6.18 5.56 -22.45
CA LEU A 144 -6.47 6.01 -23.82
C LEU A 144 -5.21 6.49 -24.58
N GLY A 145 -4.03 6.40 -23.98
CA GLY A 145 -2.75 6.75 -24.61
C GLY A 145 -2.41 8.24 -24.58
N ALA A 146 -3.10 9.06 -23.78
CA ALA A 146 -2.73 10.47 -23.63
C ALA A 146 -1.39 10.59 -22.89
N THR A 147 -0.56 11.56 -23.31
CA THR A 147 0.74 11.84 -22.70
C THR A 147 0.81 13.30 -22.29
N PRO A 148 1.26 13.64 -21.07
CA PRO A 148 1.34 15.03 -20.64
C PRO A 148 2.35 15.84 -21.46
N ILE A 149 2.10 17.15 -21.52
CA ILE A 149 2.99 18.14 -22.13
C ILE A 149 3.57 19.08 -21.07
N ALA A 150 4.54 19.90 -21.46
CA ALA A 150 5.12 20.89 -20.56
C ALA A 150 4.16 22.06 -20.30
N PHE A 151 4.18 22.58 -19.07
CA PHE A 151 3.55 23.84 -18.67
C PHE A 151 4.63 24.81 -18.16
N THR A 152 4.37 26.12 -18.28
CA THR A 152 5.29 27.17 -17.81
C THR A 152 4.91 27.72 -16.44
N GLN A 153 3.62 27.63 -16.09
CA GLN A 153 3.08 28.01 -14.79
C GLN A 153 1.98 27.02 -14.43
N TRP A 154 1.88 26.68 -13.14
CA TRP A 154 0.87 25.77 -12.64
C TRP A 154 0.49 26.17 -11.21
N ASN A 155 -0.79 26.14 -10.90
CA ASN A 155 -1.32 26.43 -9.58
C ASN A 155 -2.57 25.60 -9.30
N GLN A 156 -2.85 25.39 -8.02
CA GLN A 156 -4.03 24.69 -7.52
C GLN A 156 -4.73 25.51 -6.45
N SER A 157 -6.05 25.36 -6.40
CA SER A 157 -6.90 25.82 -5.32
C SER A 157 -7.87 24.69 -4.95
N PRO A 158 -7.98 24.30 -3.66
CA PRO A 158 -8.85 23.19 -3.23
C PRO A 158 -10.31 23.32 -3.67
N ILE A 159 -10.81 24.54 -3.90
CA ILE A 159 -12.21 24.79 -4.29
C ILE A 159 -12.33 25.07 -5.79
N GLN A 160 -11.35 25.76 -6.38
CA GLN A 160 -11.45 26.24 -7.76
C GLN A 160 -10.88 25.24 -8.78
N GLY A 161 -10.04 24.31 -8.35
CA GLY A 161 -9.34 23.35 -9.21
C GLY A 161 -7.93 23.82 -9.58
N ILE A 162 -7.51 23.46 -10.79
CA ILE A 162 -6.15 23.60 -11.30
C ILE A 162 -6.13 24.67 -12.38
N ALA A 163 -5.07 25.47 -12.41
CA ALA A 163 -4.78 26.44 -13.46
C ALA A 163 -3.36 26.25 -13.98
N ALA A 164 -3.16 26.30 -15.29
CA ALA A 164 -1.84 26.19 -15.89
C ALA A 164 -1.68 27.07 -17.13
N ARG A 165 -0.44 27.45 -17.42
CA ARG A 165 -0.04 28.03 -18.71
C ARG A 165 0.64 26.95 -19.55
N ILE A 166 0.08 26.65 -20.72
CA ILE A 166 0.55 25.61 -21.64
C ILE A 166 0.83 26.20 -23.01
N ILE A 167 1.68 25.55 -23.80
CA ILE A 167 1.93 25.94 -25.19
C ILE A 167 1.14 24.99 -26.11
N LEU A 168 0.16 25.53 -26.82
CA LEU A 168 -0.61 24.82 -27.85
C LEU A 168 -0.48 25.56 -29.18
N ASN A 169 -0.14 24.85 -30.25
CA ASN A 169 0.02 25.41 -31.59
C ASN A 169 0.93 26.66 -31.61
N GLY A 170 2.00 26.65 -30.80
CA GLY A 170 2.96 27.76 -30.68
C GLY A 170 2.46 28.98 -29.87
N LYS A 171 1.26 28.91 -29.27
CA LYS A 171 0.67 30.00 -28.46
C LYS A 171 0.61 29.60 -26.99
N SER A 172 0.89 30.56 -26.11
CA SER A 172 0.69 30.41 -24.67
C SER A 172 -0.80 30.55 -24.33
N ARG A 173 -1.39 29.49 -23.77
CA ARG A 173 -2.82 29.37 -23.46
C ARG A 173 -3.02 29.20 -21.96
N THR A 174 -4.09 29.75 -21.42
CA THR A 174 -4.53 29.47 -20.04
C THR A 174 -5.43 28.25 -20.06
N ALA A 175 -5.06 27.19 -19.36
CA ALA A 175 -5.92 26.03 -19.15
C ALA A 175 -6.39 26.01 -17.69
N LEU A 176 -7.68 25.77 -17.48
CA LEU A 176 -8.32 25.59 -16.18
C LEU A 176 -9.00 24.22 -16.17
N PHE A 177 -8.88 23.50 -15.06
CA PHE A 177 -9.57 22.24 -14.87
C PHE A 177 -10.04 22.10 -13.43
N GLY A 178 -11.34 21.94 -13.23
CA GLY A 178 -11.90 21.93 -11.87
C GLY A 178 -13.38 21.62 -11.83
N PRO A 179 -13.99 21.71 -10.64
CA PRO A 179 -15.42 21.48 -10.47
C PRO A 179 -16.26 22.36 -11.41
N SER A 180 -17.31 21.79 -11.98
CA SER A 180 -18.21 22.45 -12.94
C SER A 180 -18.72 23.81 -12.46
N LEU A 181 -19.07 23.92 -11.17
CA LEU A 181 -19.52 25.17 -10.53
C LEU A 181 -18.44 26.26 -10.45
N ALA A 182 -17.17 25.87 -10.29
CA ALA A 182 -16.06 26.82 -10.32
C ALA A 182 -15.78 27.25 -11.75
N MET A 183 -15.82 26.31 -12.70
CA MET A 183 -15.58 26.58 -14.11
C MET A 183 -16.65 27.47 -14.72
N SER A 184 -17.93 27.33 -14.34
CA SER A 184 -19.00 28.19 -14.82
C SER A 184 -18.83 29.67 -14.44
N LYS A 185 -18.05 29.96 -13.40
CA LYS A 185 -17.68 31.32 -12.99
C LYS A 185 -16.37 31.81 -13.61
N ALA A 186 -15.52 30.89 -14.05
CA ALA A 186 -14.19 31.17 -14.58
C ALA A 186 -14.12 31.13 -16.12
N SER A 187 -15.19 30.72 -16.78
CA SER A 187 -15.32 30.66 -18.23
C SER A 187 -16.51 31.48 -18.74
N ALA A 188 -16.59 31.65 -20.05
CA ALA A 188 -17.81 32.01 -20.74
C ALA A 188 -18.90 30.93 -20.53
N LYS A 189 -20.12 31.26 -20.97
CA LYS A 189 -21.25 30.31 -20.95
C LYS A 189 -20.83 29.00 -21.60
N PHE A 190 -21.13 27.88 -20.94
CA PHE A 190 -20.87 26.55 -21.49
C PHE A 190 -21.64 26.34 -22.80
N PRO A 191 -21.03 25.67 -23.80
CA PRO A 191 -21.76 25.13 -24.95
C PRO A 191 -22.92 24.25 -24.48
N ASP A 192 -24.02 24.22 -25.24
CA ASP A 192 -25.25 23.54 -24.82
C ASP A 192 -25.01 22.05 -24.51
N GLU A 193 -24.14 21.37 -25.28
CA GLU A 193 -23.79 19.97 -25.05
C GLU A 193 -23.07 19.76 -23.70
N ILE A 194 -22.10 20.62 -23.38
CA ILE A 194 -21.40 20.61 -22.08
C ILE A 194 -22.37 20.94 -20.95
N ALA A 195 -23.22 21.95 -21.12
CA ALA A 195 -24.19 22.35 -20.11
C ALA A 195 -25.19 21.23 -19.80
N SER A 196 -25.76 20.58 -20.83
CA SER A 196 -26.68 19.46 -20.65
C SER A 196 -26.01 18.27 -19.94
N ALA A 197 -24.76 17.97 -20.28
CA ALA A 197 -24.01 16.90 -19.64
C ALA A 197 -23.68 17.19 -18.17
N VAL A 198 -23.34 18.44 -17.84
CA VAL A 198 -23.15 18.87 -16.45
C VAL A 198 -24.43 18.69 -15.63
N GLU A 199 -25.57 19.14 -16.15
CA GLU A 199 -26.86 19.02 -15.46
C GLU A 199 -27.27 17.55 -15.26
N ALA A 200 -27.14 16.72 -16.30
CA ALA A 200 -27.44 15.30 -16.22
C ALA A 200 -26.57 14.58 -15.17
N ALA A 201 -25.26 14.87 -15.16
CA ALA A 201 -24.32 14.27 -14.22
C ALA A 201 -24.56 14.73 -12.76
N HIS A 202 -24.89 16.00 -12.53
CA HIS A 202 -25.31 16.46 -11.22
C HIS A 202 -26.61 15.79 -10.77
N GLY A 203 -27.58 15.62 -11.68
CA GLY A 203 -28.82 14.89 -11.40
C GLY A 203 -28.59 13.43 -10.98
N ALA A 204 -27.50 12.81 -11.46
CA ALA A 204 -27.06 11.48 -11.07
C ALA A 204 -26.20 11.44 -9.78
N GLY A 205 -25.91 12.60 -9.18
CA GLY A 205 -25.09 12.70 -7.96
C GLY A 205 -23.59 12.51 -8.21
N HIS A 206 -23.12 12.66 -9.44
CA HIS A 206 -21.71 12.50 -9.78
C HIS A 206 -20.92 13.77 -9.47
N SER A 207 -19.61 13.61 -9.26
CA SER A 207 -18.66 14.73 -9.28
C SER A 207 -18.39 15.14 -10.72
N VAL A 208 -18.55 16.42 -11.04
CA VAL A 208 -18.44 16.91 -12.42
C VAL A 208 -17.28 17.90 -12.55
N PHE A 209 -16.40 17.64 -13.50
CA PHE A 209 -15.22 18.47 -13.78
C PHE A 209 -15.26 18.98 -15.21
N VAL A 210 -14.85 20.22 -15.42
CA VAL A 210 -14.83 20.86 -16.74
C VAL A 210 -13.42 21.35 -17.06
N LEU A 211 -12.98 21.09 -18.29
CA LEU A 211 -11.78 21.70 -18.87
C LEU A 211 -12.19 22.98 -19.58
N ALA A 212 -11.52 24.08 -19.28
CA ALA A 212 -11.61 25.32 -20.04
C ALA A 212 -10.23 25.78 -20.53
N ILE A 213 -10.16 26.27 -21.77
CA ILE A 213 -8.95 26.86 -22.35
C ILE A 213 -9.30 28.27 -22.81
N ASP A 214 -8.51 29.26 -22.39
CA ASP A 214 -8.72 30.69 -22.63
C ASP A 214 -10.15 31.17 -22.28
N GLY A 215 -10.75 30.56 -21.26
CA GLY A 215 -12.09 30.89 -20.79
C GLY A 215 -13.23 30.27 -21.60
N LEU A 216 -12.97 29.33 -22.51
CA LEU A 216 -14.00 28.55 -23.21
C LEU A 216 -13.99 27.11 -22.71
N ALA A 217 -15.16 26.52 -22.46
CA ALA A 217 -15.27 25.13 -22.01
C ALA A 217 -15.14 24.16 -23.18
N TYR A 218 -14.26 23.16 -23.04
CA TYR A 218 -13.91 22.19 -24.09
C TYR A 218 -14.24 20.75 -23.72
N ALA A 219 -14.28 20.42 -22.44
CA ALA A 219 -14.55 19.05 -22.02
C ALA A 219 -15.28 19.00 -20.68
N VAL A 220 -16.06 17.95 -20.47
CA VAL A 220 -16.68 17.62 -19.20
C VAL A 220 -16.44 16.15 -18.87
N PHE A 221 -16.13 15.90 -17.60
CA PHE A 221 -15.91 14.58 -17.03
C PHE A 221 -16.85 14.40 -15.86
N SER A 222 -17.61 13.31 -15.87
CA SER A 222 -18.48 12.89 -14.78
C SER A 222 -17.86 11.68 -14.09
N VAL A 223 -17.71 11.77 -12.76
CA VAL A 223 -17.09 10.73 -11.95
C VAL A 223 -18.05 10.30 -10.85
N SER A 224 -18.42 9.02 -10.83
CA SER A 224 -19.15 8.41 -9.73
C SER A 224 -18.20 8.02 -8.59
N HIS A 225 -18.73 7.97 -7.38
CA HIS A 225 -18.00 7.53 -6.19
C HIS A 225 -18.82 6.45 -5.48
N ARG A 226 -18.22 5.27 -5.29
CA ARG A 226 -18.85 4.17 -4.54
C ARG A 226 -17.86 3.46 -3.62
N LEU A 227 -18.38 2.87 -2.54
CA LEU A 227 -17.64 1.98 -1.65
C LEU A 227 -17.86 0.53 -2.10
N GLN A 228 -16.78 -0.19 -2.37
CA GLN A 228 -16.81 -1.61 -2.70
C GLN A 228 -16.15 -2.44 -1.60
N LEU A 229 -16.80 -3.53 -1.20
CA LEU A 229 -16.27 -4.42 -0.17
C LEU A 229 -15.05 -5.21 -0.70
N ILE A 230 -13.90 -5.04 -0.06
CA ILE A 230 -12.69 -5.83 -0.30
C ILE A 230 -12.96 -7.27 0.17
N GLY A 231 -12.82 -8.24 -0.73
CA GLY A 231 -13.05 -9.66 -0.43
C GLY A 231 -14.38 -10.23 -0.94
N SER A 232 -15.27 -9.40 -1.49
CA SER A 232 -16.42 -9.87 -2.29
C SER A 232 -15.99 -10.23 -3.71
N GLY A 233 -14.89 -10.98 -3.83
CA GLY A 233 -14.62 -11.74 -5.04
C GLY A 233 -15.65 -12.85 -5.07
N ASP A 234 -16.65 -12.69 -5.92
CA ASP A 234 -17.62 -13.72 -6.24
C ASP A 234 -16.83 -14.98 -6.62
N ARG A 235 -16.80 -15.95 -5.71
CA ARG A 235 -16.27 -17.27 -5.99
C ARG A 235 -17.33 -17.96 -6.83
N ILE A 236 -17.20 -17.81 -8.15
CA ILE A 236 -17.85 -18.69 -9.13
C ILE A 236 -17.38 -20.12 -8.88
#